data_AF-A0A3M6WSE1-F1
#
_entry.id   AF-A0A3M6WSE1-F1
#
_cell.length_a   1.000
_cell.length_b   1.000
_cell.length_c   1.000
_cell.angle_alpha   90.00
_cell.angle_beta   90.00
_cell.angle_gamma   90.00
#
_symmetry.space_group_name_H-M   'P 1'
#
loop_
_entity.id
_entity.type
_entity.pdbx_description
1 polymer ?
#
loop_
_entity_poly.entity_id
_entity_poly.type
_entity_poly.pdbx_seq_one_letter_code
_entity_poly.pdbx_strand_id
1 'polypeptide(L)'
;MISEMSPPGMYIGPDGQPYMAQNLRHPSYPGGPMGYPNQFGQQAYPGAPMPYMPQSQNNSAMFTRNLIGSLTVNASKLEDPEKKPGFWFVLQDLSVRTEGFFRLKMNFIDVGDGAMLNKGRAPVLAWTFSDKFQVYSAKKFPGVIESTPLSKCFAAQGIKIPIRKDTKEKDEDED
;
A
#
# COMPACT_ATOMS: atom_id res chain seq x y z
N MET A 1 -5.44 -41.37 -8.20
CA MET A 1 -6.87 -41.54 -7.88
C MET A 1 -7.38 -40.24 -7.30
N ILE A 2 -8.35 -39.64 -7.99
CA ILE A 2 -9.36 -38.65 -7.56
C ILE A 2 -8.85 -37.27 -7.10
N SER A 3 -8.92 -36.28 -8.00
CA SER A 3 -8.86 -34.85 -7.67
C SER A 3 -10.21 -34.38 -7.10
N GLU A 4 -10.19 -33.67 -5.99
CA GLU A 4 -11.36 -32.98 -5.42
C GLU A 4 -11.93 -31.95 -6.41
N MET A 5 -13.22 -32.09 -6.75
CA MET A 5 -13.98 -31.11 -7.51
C MET A 5 -14.61 -30.10 -6.53
N SER A 6 -14.30 -28.82 -6.68
CA SER A 6 -15.03 -27.74 -6.00
C SER A 6 -16.52 -27.75 -6.41
N PRO A 7 -17.45 -27.39 -5.50
CA PRO A 7 -18.87 -27.34 -5.84
C PRO A 7 -19.16 -26.20 -6.84
N PRO A 8 -20.12 -26.39 -7.77
CA PRO A 8 -20.47 -25.37 -8.77
C PRO A 8 -21.10 -24.14 -8.10
N GLY A 9 -20.64 -22.95 -8.50
CA GLY A 9 -21.17 -21.69 -8.00
C GLY A 9 -22.60 -21.43 -8.49
N MET A 10 -23.47 -21.04 -7.57
CA MET A 10 -24.82 -20.54 -7.87
C MET A 10 -24.73 -19.04 -8.15
N TYR A 11 -25.42 -18.54 -9.18
CA TYR A 11 -25.58 -17.11 -9.41
C TYR A 11 -27.04 -16.74 -9.63
N ILE A 12 -27.41 -15.52 -9.27
CA ILE A 12 -28.77 -14.99 -9.41
C ILE A 12 -28.88 -14.25 -10.73
N GLY A 13 -29.86 -14.62 -11.56
CA GLY A 13 -30.12 -13.95 -12.83
C GLY A 13 -30.94 -12.67 -12.67
N PRO A 14 -31.09 -11.88 -13.75
CA PRO A 14 -31.81 -10.60 -13.73
C PRO A 14 -33.31 -10.70 -13.40
N ASP A 15 -33.85 -11.92 -13.36
CA ASP A 15 -35.22 -12.25 -12.94
C ASP A 15 -35.32 -12.71 -11.47
N GLY A 16 -34.21 -12.69 -10.72
CA GLY A 16 -34.18 -13.01 -9.29
C GLY A 16 -34.13 -14.51 -8.96
N GLN A 17 -34.04 -15.39 -9.97
CA GLN A 17 -33.97 -16.84 -9.75
C GLN A 17 -32.51 -17.33 -9.66
N PRO A 18 -32.22 -18.35 -8.83
CA PRO A 18 -30.87 -18.91 -8.70
C PRO A 18 -30.60 -19.97 -9.78
N TYR A 19 -29.48 -19.81 -10.51
CA TYR A 19 -29.02 -20.69 -11.58
C TYR A 19 -27.70 -21.38 -11.22
N MET A 20 -27.54 -22.63 -11.67
CA MET A 20 -26.30 -23.40 -11.49
C MET A 20 -25.32 -23.08 -12.63
N ALA A 21 -24.07 -22.70 -12.32
CA ALA A 21 -23.05 -22.47 -13.34
C ALA A 21 -22.51 -23.81 -13.87
N GLN A 22 -23.13 -24.34 -14.93
CA GLN A 22 -22.63 -25.50 -15.66
C GLN A 22 -22.13 -25.09 -17.05
N ASN A 23 -20.84 -25.37 -17.30
CA ASN A 23 -20.07 -25.28 -18.55
C ASN A 23 -20.68 -24.53 -19.74
N LEU A 24 -20.01 -23.43 -20.11
CA LEU A 24 -20.15 -22.67 -21.35
C LEU A 24 -20.46 -23.55 -22.58
N ARG A 25 -21.72 -23.50 -23.04
CA ARG A 25 -22.09 -23.60 -24.44
C ARG A 25 -23.22 -22.62 -24.72
N HIS A 26 -23.01 -21.75 -25.70
CA HIS A 26 -23.96 -20.73 -26.13
C HIS A 26 -25.29 -21.37 -26.58
N PRO A 27 -26.46 -20.89 -26.12
CA PRO A 27 -27.74 -21.21 -26.74
C PRO A 27 -28.13 -20.14 -27.76
N SER A 28 -28.37 -20.58 -28.98
CA SER A 28 -29.10 -19.88 -30.04
C SER A 28 -30.56 -19.64 -29.63
N TYR A 29 -31.03 -18.40 -29.71
CA TYR A 29 -32.45 -18.04 -29.57
C TYR A 29 -33.21 -18.28 -30.89
N PRO A 30 -34.43 -18.85 -30.85
CA PRO A 30 -35.38 -18.76 -31.95
C PRO A 30 -36.50 -17.75 -31.60
N GLY A 31 -36.76 -16.80 -32.50
CA GLY A 31 -37.92 -15.90 -32.44
C GLY A 31 -38.02 -15.05 -33.71
N GLY A 32 -39.17 -15.12 -34.41
CA GLY A 32 -39.44 -14.57 -35.77
C GLY A 32 -39.57 -13.03 -35.86
N PRO A 33 -40.39 -12.43 -36.77
CA PRO A 33 -41.25 -12.97 -37.84
C PRO A 33 -40.88 -12.49 -39.27
N MET A 34 -41.59 -13.07 -40.26
CA MET A 34 -41.64 -12.74 -41.70
C MET A 34 -41.35 -11.28 -42.09
N GLY A 35 -40.37 -11.10 -42.99
CA GLY A 35 -40.09 -9.86 -43.72
C GLY A 35 -40.16 -10.09 -45.23
N TYR A 36 -40.86 -9.20 -45.94
CA TYR A 36 -41.08 -9.18 -47.39
C TYR A 36 -39.78 -9.14 -48.20
N PRO A 37 -39.76 -9.65 -49.44
CA PRO A 37 -38.56 -9.63 -50.26
C PRO A 37 -38.43 -8.25 -50.91
N ASN A 38 -37.29 -7.59 -50.74
CA ASN A 38 -36.86 -6.63 -51.75
C ASN A 38 -35.36 -6.76 -52.00
N GLN A 39 -35.08 -7.08 -53.26
CA GLN A 39 -33.76 -7.05 -53.88
C GLN A 39 -33.23 -5.61 -53.93
N PHE A 40 -31.93 -5.50 -54.21
CA PHE A 40 -31.17 -4.32 -54.62
C PHE A 40 -30.42 -3.53 -53.54
N GLY A 41 -29.10 -3.47 -53.71
CA GLY A 41 -28.35 -2.22 -53.61
C GLY A 41 -27.65 -1.93 -52.28
N GLN A 42 -26.35 -2.27 -52.23
CA GLN A 42 -25.36 -1.55 -51.45
C GLN A 42 -25.50 -0.04 -51.70
N GLN A 43 -25.69 0.78 -50.66
CA GLN A 43 -25.32 2.20 -50.68
C GLN A 43 -25.21 2.75 -49.25
N ALA A 44 -23.96 2.93 -48.81
CA ALA A 44 -23.63 3.66 -47.60
C ALA A 44 -23.89 5.16 -47.81
N TYR A 45 -24.77 5.74 -47.01
CA TYR A 45 -24.99 7.19 -46.98
C TYR A 45 -23.94 7.86 -46.08
N PRO A 46 -23.16 8.83 -46.57
CA PRO A 46 -22.30 9.63 -45.73
C PRO A 46 -23.15 10.73 -45.05
N GLY A 47 -23.30 10.69 -43.73
CA GLY A 47 -23.81 11.86 -42.98
C GLY A 47 -24.78 11.63 -41.82
N ALA A 48 -25.05 10.40 -41.36
CA ALA A 48 -25.87 10.22 -40.16
C ALA A 48 -25.07 10.56 -38.88
N PRO A 49 -25.53 11.50 -38.02
CA PRO A 49 -24.83 11.83 -36.78
C PRO A 49 -24.99 10.71 -35.76
N MET A 50 -23.87 10.21 -35.24
CA MET A 50 -23.85 9.20 -34.18
C MET A 50 -24.36 9.81 -32.86
N PRO A 51 -25.28 9.15 -32.13
CA PRO A 51 -25.70 9.61 -30.82
C PRO A 51 -24.53 9.47 -29.83
N TYR A 52 -24.14 10.58 -29.21
CA TYR A 52 -23.09 10.62 -28.19
C TYR A 52 -23.57 9.91 -26.93
N MET A 53 -23.07 8.69 -26.67
CA MET A 53 -23.25 8.05 -25.38
C MET A 53 -22.25 8.65 -24.38
N PRO A 54 -22.70 9.16 -23.21
CA PRO A 54 -21.77 9.62 -22.20
C PRO A 54 -20.97 8.41 -21.69
N GLN A 55 -19.66 8.45 -21.88
CA GLN A 55 -18.78 7.44 -21.29
C GLN A 55 -18.90 7.53 -19.77
N SER A 56 -19.32 6.43 -19.15
CA SER A 56 -19.29 6.28 -17.69
C SER A 56 -17.88 6.48 -17.18
N GLN A 57 -17.63 7.64 -16.56
CA GLN A 57 -16.33 8.01 -16.01
C GLN A 57 -16.07 7.10 -14.80
N ASN A 58 -15.27 6.06 -15.01
CA ASN A 58 -14.89 5.11 -13.97
C ASN A 58 -13.97 5.84 -12.99
N ASN A 59 -14.56 6.39 -11.92
CA ASN A 59 -13.85 7.17 -10.92
C ASN A 59 -13.09 6.20 -9.98
N SER A 60 -12.05 5.57 -10.50
CA SER A 60 -11.12 4.78 -9.70
C SER A 60 -10.30 5.73 -8.83
N ALA A 61 -10.76 5.95 -7.60
CA ALA A 61 -10.03 6.73 -6.61
C ALA A 61 -8.57 6.25 -6.53
N MET A 62 -7.63 7.16 -6.72
CA MET A 62 -6.20 6.83 -6.68
C MET A 62 -5.77 6.56 -5.24
N PHE A 63 -5.61 5.28 -4.89
CA PHE A 63 -5.06 4.87 -3.59
C PHE A 63 -3.54 5.04 -3.59
N THR A 64 -3.00 5.71 -2.58
CA THR A 64 -1.55 5.84 -2.36
C THR A 64 -1.17 5.36 -0.97
N ARG A 65 0.06 4.87 -0.81
CA ARG A 65 0.58 4.39 0.48
C ARG A 65 0.76 5.55 1.45
N ASN A 66 0.28 5.37 2.68
CA ASN A 66 0.35 6.39 3.73
C ASN A 66 1.77 6.53 4.34
N LEU A 67 2.40 5.42 4.73
CA LEU A 67 3.78 5.40 5.25
C LEU A 67 4.78 5.47 4.09
N ILE A 68 5.68 6.44 4.13
CA ILE A 68 6.68 6.74 3.09
C ILE A 68 8.06 6.96 3.72
N GLY A 69 9.08 7.11 2.87
CA GLY A 69 10.48 7.22 3.28
C GLY A 69 11.23 5.90 3.13
N SER A 70 12.29 5.73 3.92
CA SER A 70 13.12 4.54 3.96
C SER A 70 12.52 3.47 4.89
N LEU A 71 11.68 2.59 4.32
CA LEU A 71 10.92 1.59 5.09
C LEU A 71 11.72 0.34 5.50
N THR A 72 12.95 0.20 5.01
CA THR A 72 13.85 -0.93 5.27
C THR A 72 15.22 -0.40 5.67
N VAL A 73 15.85 -1.06 6.63
CA VAL A 73 17.20 -0.72 7.10
C VAL A 73 18.00 -1.99 7.40
N ASN A 74 19.31 -1.93 7.18
CA ASN A 74 20.23 -3.00 7.53
C ASN A 74 20.69 -2.86 9.00
N ALA A 75 21.09 -3.97 9.61
CA ALA A 75 21.70 -3.95 10.93
C ALA A 75 23.01 -3.14 10.89
N SER A 76 23.16 -2.21 11.82
CA SER A 76 24.40 -1.46 12.05
C SER A 76 24.99 -1.87 13.38
N LYS A 77 26.30 -2.16 13.40
CA LYS A 77 27.02 -2.42 14.65
C LYS A 77 27.37 -1.09 15.29
N LEU A 78 26.72 -0.78 16.42
CA LEU A 78 26.87 0.49 17.14
C LEU A 78 27.00 0.25 18.65
N GLU A 79 27.55 1.22 19.36
CA GLU A 79 27.56 1.32 20.81
C GLU A 79 26.44 2.25 21.28
N ASP A 80 25.76 1.90 22.36
CA ASP A 80 24.82 2.80 23.04
C ASP A 80 25.59 3.87 23.87
N PRO A 81 24.89 4.85 24.49
CA PRO A 81 25.53 5.86 25.35
C PRO A 81 26.36 5.26 26.50
N GLU A 82 26.00 4.08 26.97
CA GLU A 82 26.67 3.32 28.02
C GLU A 82 27.84 2.46 27.50
N LYS A 83 28.25 2.63 26.22
CA LYS A 83 29.35 1.91 25.59
C LYS A 83 29.13 0.41 25.42
N LYS A 84 27.87 -0.02 25.41
CA LYS A 84 27.53 -1.42 25.13
C LYS A 84 27.34 -1.63 23.63
N PRO A 85 28.11 -2.54 23.00
CA PRO A 85 27.96 -2.84 21.58
C PRO A 85 26.70 -3.66 21.32
N GLY A 86 26.07 -3.41 20.16
CA GLY A 86 24.89 -4.14 19.70
C GLY A 86 24.64 -3.98 18.20
N PHE A 87 23.68 -4.76 17.69
CA PHE A 87 23.12 -4.59 16.35
C PHE A 87 21.87 -3.75 16.43
N TRP A 88 21.91 -2.59 15.77
CA TRP A 88 20.84 -1.60 15.82
C TRP A 88 20.24 -1.38 14.42
N PHE A 89 18.94 -1.14 14.40
CA PHE A 89 18.16 -0.85 13.20
C PHE A 89 17.57 0.56 13.37
N VAL A 90 18.14 1.54 12.67
CA VAL A 90 17.76 2.95 12.83
C VAL A 90 16.84 3.35 11.68
N LEU A 91 15.60 3.74 12.01
CA LEU A 91 14.57 4.15 11.05
C LEU A 91 14.35 5.67 11.15
N GLN A 92 15.35 6.47 10.78
CA GLN A 92 15.32 7.93 10.91
C GLN A 92 14.57 8.66 9.79
N ASP A 93 14.28 7.98 8.68
CA ASP A 93 13.65 8.57 7.49
C ASP A 93 12.28 7.91 7.24
N LEU A 94 11.32 8.26 8.09
CA LEU A 94 9.92 7.82 7.96
C LEU A 94 9.00 9.03 7.95
N SER A 95 7.94 8.97 7.16
CA SER A 95 6.88 9.99 7.13
C SER A 95 5.51 9.36 6.89
N VAL A 96 4.46 10.00 7.41
CA VAL A 96 3.06 9.56 7.27
C VAL A 96 2.26 10.70 6.65
N ARG A 97 1.47 10.41 5.62
CA ARG A 97 0.72 11.42 4.85
C ARG A 97 -0.53 11.94 5.56
N THR A 98 -1.21 11.07 6.31
CA THR A 98 -2.48 11.40 6.95
C THR A 98 -2.31 11.57 8.45
N GLU A 99 -3.01 12.55 9.01
CA GLU A 99 -3.10 12.70 10.46
C GLU A 99 -3.80 11.51 11.12
N GLY A 100 -3.53 11.30 12.40
CA GLY A 100 -4.14 10.21 13.17
C GLY A 100 -3.16 9.57 14.15
N PHE A 101 -3.57 8.44 14.72
CA PHE A 101 -2.73 7.66 15.62
C PHE A 101 -2.36 6.32 15.00
N PHE A 102 -1.08 5.99 15.09
CA PHE A 102 -0.53 4.81 14.45
C PHE A 102 0.45 4.08 15.37
N ARG A 103 0.80 2.85 14.96
CA ARG A 103 1.93 2.09 15.47
C ARG A 103 2.72 1.59 14.28
N LEU A 104 4.05 1.58 14.39
CA LEU A 104 4.90 0.91 13.41
C LEU A 104 4.98 -0.56 13.75
N LYS A 105 4.87 -1.43 12.73
CA LYS A 105 5.20 -2.85 12.85
C LYS A 105 6.57 -3.07 12.22
N MET A 106 7.57 -3.45 13.01
CA MET A 106 8.89 -3.81 12.51
C MET A 106 8.98 -5.32 12.38
N ASN A 107 9.40 -5.80 11.21
CA ASN A 107 9.66 -7.21 10.95
C ASN A 107 11.16 -7.40 10.75
N PHE A 108 11.73 -8.40 11.40
CA PHE A 108 13.12 -8.80 11.25
C PHE A 108 13.20 -10.04 10.35
N ILE A 109 14.05 -9.96 9.33
CA ILE A 109 14.23 -10.99 8.30
C ILE A 109 15.72 -11.15 8.08
N ASP A 110 16.20 -12.38 8.14
CA ASP A 110 17.52 -12.74 7.63
C ASP A 110 17.37 -13.30 6.21
N VAL A 111 17.99 -12.62 5.24
CA VAL A 111 17.96 -13.02 3.83
C VAL A 111 19.16 -13.88 3.41
N GLY A 112 20.14 -14.06 4.30
CA GLY A 112 21.38 -14.80 4.04
C GLY A 112 21.38 -16.24 4.56
N ASP A 113 20.60 -16.56 5.60
CA ASP A 113 20.74 -17.81 6.38
C ASP A 113 19.90 -19.02 5.89
N GLY A 114 19.24 -18.98 4.72
CA GLY A 114 18.19 -19.99 4.45
C GLY A 114 17.87 -20.42 3.02
N ALA A 115 18.52 -19.90 1.99
CA ALA A 115 18.27 -20.37 0.62
C ALA A 115 19.47 -20.11 -0.28
N MET A 116 19.54 -20.80 -1.43
CA MET A 116 20.32 -20.30 -2.56
C MET A 116 20.01 -18.82 -2.72
N LEU A 117 20.98 -17.95 -2.44
CA LEU A 117 20.90 -16.51 -2.68
C LEU A 117 20.25 -16.35 -4.07
N ASN A 118 19.14 -15.60 -4.13
CA ASN A 118 18.30 -15.37 -5.32
C ASN A 118 17.20 -16.40 -5.65
N LYS A 119 16.90 -17.38 -4.77
CA LYS A 119 15.74 -18.28 -4.91
C LYS A 119 15.00 -18.45 -3.58
N GLY A 120 13.67 -18.61 -3.62
CA GLY A 120 12.86 -18.92 -2.43
C GLY A 120 12.29 -17.68 -1.71
N ARG A 121 11.86 -17.88 -0.46
CA ARG A 121 11.30 -16.85 0.42
C ARG A 121 12.01 -16.87 1.76
N ALA A 122 12.39 -15.71 2.29
CA ALA A 122 12.91 -15.59 3.65
C ALA A 122 11.74 -15.41 4.64
N PRO A 123 11.67 -16.21 5.73
CA PRO A 123 10.64 -16.04 6.74
C PRO A 123 10.89 -14.80 7.60
N VAL A 124 9.83 -14.26 8.22
CA VAL A 124 9.97 -13.26 9.29
C VAL A 124 10.39 -13.99 10.55
N LEU A 125 11.58 -13.68 11.06
CA LEU A 125 12.18 -14.33 12.23
C LEU A 125 11.64 -13.76 13.54
N ALA A 126 11.43 -12.45 13.58
CA ALA A 126 10.84 -11.75 14.71
C ALA A 126 10.06 -10.52 14.24
N TRP A 127 9.14 -10.04 15.06
CA TRP A 127 8.45 -8.78 14.81
C TRP A 127 8.04 -8.12 16.13
N THR A 128 7.85 -6.82 16.10
CA THR A 128 7.30 -6.08 17.24
C THR A 128 6.53 -4.85 16.76
N PHE A 129 5.74 -4.25 17.64
CA PHE A 129 5.07 -2.98 17.42
C PHE A 129 5.75 -1.88 18.23
N SER A 130 5.80 -0.67 17.67
CA SER A 130 6.13 0.52 18.45
C SER A 130 5.00 0.87 19.42
N ASP A 131 5.30 1.77 20.35
CA ASP A 131 4.26 2.52 21.04
C ASP A 131 3.41 3.34 20.06
N LYS A 132 2.23 3.74 20.53
CA LYS A 132 1.30 4.56 19.77
C LYS A 132 1.89 5.96 19.61
N PHE A 133 1.97 6.46 18.38
CA PHE A 133 2.38 7.83 18.08
C PHE A 133 1.29 8.58 17.32
N GLN A 134 1.35 9.92 17.39
CA GLN A 134 0.38 10.80 16.74
C GLN A 134 1.03 11.54 15.56
N VAL A 135 0.34 11.53 14.44
CA VAL A 135 0.64 12.36 13.28
C VAL A 135 -0.30 13.56 13.32
N TYR A 136 0.28 14.75 13.39
CA TYR A 136 -0.46 16.01 13.52
C TYR A 136 -0.61 16.69 12.15
N SER A 137 -1.74 17.39 11.96
CA SER A 137 -1.79 18.47 10.97
C SER A 137 -0.71 19.54 11.26
N ALA A 138 -0.32 20.30 10.23
CA ALA A 138 0.66 21.37 10.36
C ALA A 138 0.31 22.39 11.48
N LYS A 139 -0.97 22.72 11.65
CA LYS A 139 -1.42 23.70 12.67
C LYS A 139 -1.34 23.17 14.11
N LYS A 140 -1.46 21.85 14.29
CA LYS A 140 -1.47 21.20 15.62
C LYS A 140 -0.12 20.60 15.98
N PHE A 141 0.88 20.72 15.10
CA PHE A 141 2.17 20.10 15.31
C PHE A 141 2.93 20.81 16.44
N PRO A 142 3.29 20.11 17.53
CA PRO A 142 3.93 20.72 18.70
C PRO A 142 5.40 21.09 18.46
N GLY A 143 5.91 20.86 17.25
CA GLY A 143 7.32 20.97 16.93
C GLY A 143 8.04 19.62 16.97
N VAL A 144 9.26 19.62 16.46
CA VAL A 144 10.15 18.45 16.49
C VAL A 144 10.80 18.38 17.87
N ILE A 145 10.87 17.19 18.45
CA ILE A 145 11.58 16.96 19.70
C ILE A 145 13.09 17.18 19.55
N GLU A 146 13.77 17.50 20.65
CA GLU A 146 15.22 17.54 20.66
C GLU A 146 15.84 16.16 20.39
N SER A 147 17.08 16.15 19.89
CA SER A 147 17.77 14.89 19.64
C SER A 147 18.09 14.19 20.95
N THR A 148 17.59 12.97 21.13
CA THR A 148 17.86 12.16 22.33
C THR A 148 19.34 11.81 22.48
N PRO A 149 19.83 11.47 23.69
CA PRO A 149 21.20 11.00 23.89
C PRO A 149 21.57 9.83 22.97
N LEU A 150 20.64 8.88 22.78
CA LEU A 150 20.82 7.74 21.87
C LEU A 150 21.00 8.20 20.41
N SER A 151 20.19 9.17 19.96
CA SER A 151 20.30 9.73 18.59
C SER A 151 21.64 10.44 18.38
N LYS A 152 22.07 11.25 19.36
CA LYS A 152 23.37 11.95 19.34
C LYS A 152 24.53 10.94 19.31
N CYS A 153 24.45 9.88 20.11
CA CYS A 153 25.44 8.80 20.16
C CYS A 153 25.58 8.07 18.82
N PHE A 154 24.46 7.68 18.20
CA PHE A 154 24.49 6.99 16.90
C PHE A 154 24.93 7.91 15.76
N ALA A 155 24.58 9.20 15.81
CA ALA A 155 25.06 10.15 14.83
C ALA A 155 26.59 10.33 14.87
N ALA A 156 27.17 10.37 16.07
CA ALA A 156 28.62 10.41 16.25
C ALA A 156 29.34 9.17 15.69
N GLN A 157 28.63 8.04 15.56
CA GLN A 157 29.14 6.79 14.97
C GLN A 157 28.86 6.65 13.47
N GLY A 158 28.38 7.72 12.81
CA GLY A 158 28.21 7.78 11.35
C GLY A 158 26.80 7.53 10.85
N ILE A 159 25.80 7.32 11.72
CA ILE A 159 24.40 7.27 11.29
C ILE A 159 23.92 8.67 10.94
N LYS A 160 23.30 8.84 9.77
CA LYS A 160 22.84 10.14 9.27
C LYS A 160 21.53 10.59 9.93
N ILE A 161 21.58 10.88 11.23
CA ILE A 161 20.45 11.42 12.00
C ILE A 161 20.57 12.95 12.07
N PRO A 162 19.53 13.73 11.70
CA PRO A 162 19.54 15.17 11.90
C PRO A 162 19.64 15.52 13.39
N ILE A 163 20.74 16.16 13.80
CA ILE A 163 20.96 16.58 15.19
C ILE A 163 20.51 18.01 15.41
N ARG A 164 19.67 18.21 16.42
CA ARG A 164 19.18 19.51 16.89
C ARG A 164 19.71 19.76 18.30
N LYS A 165 20.16 20.99 18.57
CA LYS A 165 20.51 21.48 19.92
C LYS A 165 19.40 22.39 20.42
N ASP A 166 19.05 22.31 21.70
CA ASP A 166 18.13 23.26 22.30
C ASP A 166 18.78 24.64 22.35
N THR A 167 18.06 25.65 21.86
CA THR A 167 18.39 27.09 22.01
C THR A 167 17.39 27.71 22.98
N LYS A 168 17.26 27.13 24.17
CA LYS A 168 16.49 27.72 25.26
C LYS A 168 17.38 27.73 26.49
N GLU A 169 18.21 28.77 26.59
CA GLU A 169 18.60 29.37 27.87
C GLU A 169 19.32 30.71 27.61
N LYS A 170 18.85 31.73 28.35
CA LYS A 170 19.34 33.11 28.53
C LYS A 170 18.82 34.16 27.54
N ASP A 171 17.70 34.78 27.90
CA ASP A 171 17.43 36.23 27.81
C ASP A 171 16.16 36.56 28.66
N GLU A 172 16.14 36.11 29.91
CA GLU A 172 15.17 36.55 30.93
C GLU A 172 15.94 36.85 32.22
N ASP A 173 16.75 37.91 32.20
CA ASP A 173 17.29 38.62 33.37
C ASP A 173 17.66 40.05 32.92
N GLU A 174 16.66 40.86 32.57
CA GLU A 174 16.74 42.34 32.56
C GLU A 174 15.30 42.89 32.65
N ASP A 175 14.86 43.17 33.88
CA ASP A 175 14.22 44.43 34.34
C ASP A 175 13.53 44.27 35.71
#